data_AF-A0A0R2BU13-F1
#
_entry.id   AF-A0A0R2BU13-F1
#
_cell.length_a   1.000
_cell.length_b   1.000
_cell.length_c   1.000
_cell.angle_alpha   90.00
_cell.angle_beta   90.00
_cell.angle_gamma   90.00
#
_symmetry.space_group_name_H-M   'P 1'
#
loop_
_entity.id
_entity.type
_entity.pdbx_description
1 polymer ?
#
loop_
_entity_poly.entity_id
_entity_poly.type
_entity_poly.pdbx_seq_one_letter_code
_entity_poly.pdbx_strand_id
1 'polypeptide(L)'
;MIKNKQQANQKTTQRGQNFTNALNLETLPKAIENNAYIPALLILENGAISTPRYGGQENYLTFQLLSNKLVFGSNKSDQHLSISLSENYHVDPSVLKRPTFYLAFPTVEVYVLLNIQDEDKSYQILWSDFPKLLSFIDYLKKAEINYTVPDFYLQVFEETDVKKLQRHIERDNRFTSKMLPSLPPSTRSHPLTED
;
A
#
# COMPACT_ATOMS: atom_id res chain seq x y z
N MET A 1 13.88 8.96 -31.48
CA MET A 1 12.58 8.98 -30.77
C MET A 1 11.85 7.62 -30.67
N ILE A 2 12.06 6.65 -31.56
CA ILE A 2 11.34 5.35 -31.56
C ILE A 2 11.83 4.38 -30.46
N LYS A 3 13.13 4.33 -30.16
CA LYS A 3 13.72 3.50 -29.08
C LYS A 3 13.16 3.84 -27.69
N ASN A 4 12.86 5.11 -27.41
CA ASN A 4 12.28 5.54 -26.13
C ASN A 4 10.83 5.10 -25.96
N LYS A 5 10.04 4.99 -27.05
CA LYS A 5 8.66 4.50 -27.00
C LYS A 5 8.60 2.98 -26.76
N GLN A 6 9.50 2.21 -27.37
CA GLN A 6 9.57 0.75 -27.14
C GLN A 6 10.04 0.41 -25.72
N GLN A 7 11.05 1.11 -25.20
CA GLN A 7 11.49 0.95 -23.81
C GLN A 7 10.42 1.42 -22.80
N ALA A 8 9.70 2.52 -23.10
CA ALA A 8 8.57 2.94 -22.28
C ALA A 8 7.46 1.88 -22.26
N ASN A 9 7.09 1.35 -23.43
CA ASN A 9 6.08 0.31 -23.56
C ASN A 9 6.47 -0.99 -22.83
N GLN A 10 7.71 -1.45 -22.97
CA GLN A 10 8.22 -2.62 -22.25
C GLN A 10 8.20 -2.42 -20.73
N LYS A 11 8.60 -1.24 -20.24
CA LYS A 11 8.52 -0.88 -18.81
C LYS A 11 7.08 -0.87 -18.31
N THR A 12 6.11 -0.36 -19.07
CA THR A 12 4.69 -0.43 -18.70
C THR A 12 4.14 -1.85 -18.69
N THR A 13 4.49 -2.68 -19.69
CA THR A 13 4.04 -4.08 -19.74
C THR A 13 4.59 -4.90 -18.57
N GLN A 14 5.88 -4.76 -18.27
CA GLN A 14 6.51 -5.45 -17.14
C GLN A 14 5.95 -4.98 -15.79
N ARG A 15 5.66 -3.68 -15.65
CA ARG A 15 4.96 -3.14 -14.47
C ARG A 15 3.54 -3.71 -14.32
N GLY A 16 2.79 -3.83 -15.41
CA GLY A 16 1.45 -4.42 -15.39
C GLY A 16 1.47 -5.91 -15.02
N GLN A 17 2.45 -6.66 -15.52
CA GLN A 17 2.61 -8.08 -15.20
C GLN A 17 3.04 -8.31 -13.74
N ASN A 18 3.98 -7.51 -13.24
CA ASN A 18 4.37 -7.54 -11.82
C ASN A 18 3.19 -7.23 -10.90
N PHE A 19 2.32 -6.29 -11.31
CA PHE A 19 1.11 -5.97 -10.59
C PHE A 19 0.11 -7.13 -10.58
N THR A 20 -0.18 -7.76 -11.71
CA THR A 20 -1.07 -8.95 -11.76
C THR A 20 -0.54 -10.10 -10.91
N ASN A 21 0.78 -10.30 -10.90
CA ASN A 21 1.42 -11.31 -10.05
C ASN A 21 1.28 -10.99 -8.55
N ALA A 22 1.07 -9.72 -8.20
CA ALA A 22 0.93 -9.30 -6.82
C ALA A 22 -0.53 -9.38 -6.29
N LEU A 23 -1.46 -9.95 -7.07
CA LEU A 23 -2.87 -10.10 -6.70
C LEU A 23 -3.24 -11.53 -6.26
N ASN A 24 -2.33 -12.49 -6.38
CA ASN A 24 -2.58 -13.90 -6.09
C ASN A 24 -1.43 -14.49 -5.25
N LEU A 25 -1.76 -15.31 -4.25
CA LEU A 25 -0.80 -16.01 -3.39
C LEU A 25 0.17 -16.89 -4.18
N GLU A 26 -0.28 -17.54 -5.26
CA GLU A 26 0.55 -18.42 -6.08
C GLU A 26 1.68 -17.68 -6.81
N THR A 27 1.41 -16.44 -7.21
CA THR A 27 2.34 -15.61 -7.99
C THR A 27 3.03 -14.55 -7.15
N LEU A 28 2.65 -14.41 -5.87
CA LEU A 28 3.24 -13.50 -4.90
C LEU A 28 4.76 -13.67 -4.74
N PRO A 29 5.34 -14.89 -4.65
CA PRO A 29 6.79 -15.05 -4.58
C PRO A 29 7.51 -14.38 -5.76
N LYS A 30 6.99 -14.53 -6.98
CA LYS A 30 7.54 -13.86 -8.18
C LYS A 30 7.36 -12.34 -8.11
N ALA A 31 6.27 -11.85 -7.55
CA ALA A 31 6.07 -10.41 -7.37
C ALA A 31 7.10 -9.82 -6.39
N ILE A 32 7.39 -10.53 -5.29
CA ILE A 32 8.42 -10.17 -4.30
C ILE A 32 9.81 -10.17 -4.95
N GLU A 33 10.19 -11.24 -5.66
CA GLU A 33 11.47 -11.31 -6.38
C GLU A 33 11.68 -10.14 -7.34
N ASN A 34 10.59 -9.62 -7.93
CA ASN A 34 10.62 -8.48 -8.84
C ASN A 34 10.47 -7.12 -8.14
N ASN A 35 10.52 -7.07 -6.80
CA ASN A 35 10.30 -5.86 -5.99
C ASN A 35 9.02 -5.11 -6.41
N ALA A 36 7.93 -5.84 -6.67
CA ALA A 36 6.67 -5.26 -7.08
C ALA A 36 5.98 -4.56 -5.89
N TYR A 37 5.16 -3.53 -6.20
CA TYR A 37 4.17 -3.05 -5.25
C TYR A 37 3.08 -4.11 -5.08
N ILE A 38 2.89 -4.57 -3.84
CA ILE A 38 1.91 -5.61 -3.50
C ILE A 38 0.67 -4.93 -2.91
N PRO A 39 -0.44 -4.82 -3.67
CA PRO A 39 -1.69 -4.31 -3.13
C PRO A 39 -2.27 -5.31 -2.14
N ALA A 40 -2.39 -4.90 -0.87
CA ALA A 40 -2.96 -5.77 0.16
C ALA A 40 -3.81 -4.98 1.17
N LEU A 41 -4.81 -5.66 1.74
CA LEU A 41 -5.53 -5.15 2.90
C LEU A 41 -4.79 -5.53 4.17
N LEU A 42 -4.39 -4.52 4.92
CA LEU A 42 -3.72 -4.70 6.20
C LEU A 42 -4.73 -5.14 7.25
N ILE A 43 -4.41 -6.22 7.94
CA ILE A 43 -5.12 -6.72 9.11
C ILE A 43 -4.30 -6.31 10.34
N LEU A 44 -4.85 -5.38 11.11
CA LEU A 44 -4.36 -5.05 12.46
C LEU A 44 -5.11 -5.94 13.47
N GLU A 45 -4.45 -6.32 14.58
CA GLU A 45 -4.93 -7.31 15.57
C GLU A 45 -6.47 -7.36 15.81
N ASN A 46 -6.99 -8.56 16.06
CA ASN A 46 -8.42 -8.87 16.24
C ASN A 46 -9.31 -8.71 15.01
N GLY A 47 -8.74 -8.87 13.80
CA GLY A 47 -9.55 -8.94 12.58
C GLY A 47 -10.13 -7.60 12.13
N ALA A 48 -9.57 -6.48 12.61
CA ALA A 48 -9.88 -5.17 12.06
C ALA A 48 -9.34 -5.08 10.63
N ILE A 49 -10.20 -5.43 9.67
CA ILE A 49 -9.90 -5.32 8.25
C ILE A 49 -10.01 -3.84 7.88
N SER A 50 -8.92 -3.27 7.35
CA SER A 50 -9.03 -2.00 6.63
C SER A 50 -10.02 -2.17 5.49
N THR A 51 -11.07 -1.34 5.43
CA THR A 51 -12.18 -1.48 4.48
C THR A 51 -11.66 -1.80 3.06
N PRO A 52 -12.21 -2.80 2.34
CA PRO A 52 -11.75 -3.15 1.01
C PRO A 52 -11.89 -1.96 0.06
N ARG A 53 -10.77 -1.46 -0.47
CA ARG A 53 -10.75 -0.27 -1.32
C ARG A 53 -10.01 -0.41 -2.63
N TYR A 54 -9.47 -1.59 -2.91
CA TYR A 54 -8.73 -1.78 -4.14
C TYR A 54 -9.63 -2.18 -5.30
N GLY A 55 -9.84 -1.25 -6.25
CA GLY A 55 -10.22 -1.55 -7.64
C GLY A 55 -11.58 -2.18 -7.91
N GLY A 56 -12.44 -2.35 -6.90
CA GLY A 56 -13.64 -3.20 -7.02
C GLY A 56 -13.36 -4.63 -7.42
N GLN A 57 -12.10 -5.07 -7.30
CA GLN A 57 -11.76 -6.45 -7.56
C GLN A 57 -12.17 -7.25 -6.34
N GLU A 58 -13.04 -8.23 -6.55
CA GLU A 58 -13.42 -9.23 -5.56
C GLU A 58 -12.24 -10.13 -5.15
N ASN A 59 -11.06 -9.95 -5.75
CA ASN A 59 -9.81 -10.63 -5.41
C ASN A 59 -8.85 -9.62 -4.79
N TYR A 60 -8.50 -9.80 -3.52
CA TYR A 60 -7.40 -9.05 -2.92
C TYR A 60 -6.61 -9.95 -1.97
N LEU A 61 -5.32 -9.64 -1.85
CA LEU A 61 -4.50 -10.23 -0.81
C LEU A 61 -4.81 -9.55 0.52
N THR A 62 -4.87 -10.34 1.58
CA THR A 62 -4.78 -9.83 2.95
C THR A 62 -3.35 -9.92 3.42
N PHE A 63 -2.96 -9.00 4.30
CA PHE A 63 -1.62 -8.91 4.84
C PHE A 63 -1.68 -8.69 6.34
N GLN A 64 -0.96 -9.53 7.08
CA GLN A 64 -0.71 -9.36 8.50
C GLN A 64 0.79 -9.31 8.73
N LEU A 65 1.26 -8.21 9.31
CA LEU A 65 2.63 -8.09 9.80
C LEU A 65 2.65 -8.60 11.23
N LEU A 66 3.43 -9.62 11.54
CA LEU A 66 3.68 -10.11 12.90
C LEU A 66 5.13 -9.84 13.29
N SER A 67 5.43 -9.94 14.58
CA SER A 67 6.76 -9.62 15.12
C SER A 67 7.91 -10.39 14.47
N ASN A 68 7.66 -11.55 13.85
CA ASN A 68 8.70 -12.37 13.22
C ASN A 68 8.32 -12.92 11.83
N LYS A 69 7.21 -12.47 11.24
CA LYS A 69 6.77 -12.95 9.93
C LYS A 69 5.78 -12.03 9.25
N LEU A 70 5.75 -12.13 7.93
CA LEU A 70 4.67 -11.65 7.09
C LEU A 70 3.71 -12.79 6.81
N VAL A 71 2.41 -12.57 6.96
CA VAL A 71 1.38 -13.53 6.57
C VAL A 71 0.51 -12.90 5.49
N PHE A 72 0.51 -13.53 4.33
CA PHE A 72 -0.36 -13.17 3.22
C PHE A 72 -1.50 -14.18 3.13
N GLY A 73 -2.72 -13.69 2.96
CA GLY A 73 -3.89 -14.50 2.66
C GLY A 73 -4.60 -13.99 1.41
N SER A 74 -5.71 -14.63 1.08
CA SER A 74 -6.63 -14.17 0.03
C SER A 74 -8.04 -14.17 0.58
N ASN A 75 -8.87 -13.23 0.15
CA ASN A 75 -10.28 -13.24 0.52
C ASN A 75 -11.10 -14.34 -0.17
N LYS A 76 -10.50 -15.10 -1.09
CA LYS A 76 -11.15 -16.22 -1.80
C LYS A 76 -10.67 -17.60 -1.37
N SER A 77 -9.72 -17.68 -0.45
CA SER A 77 -9.09 -18.93 -0.06
C SER A 77 -8.60 -18.86 1.37
N ASP A 78 -8.76 -19.94 2.13
CA ASP A 78 -8.18 -20.11 3.47
C ASP A 78 -6.68 -20.42 3.43
N GLN A 79 -6.08 -20.45 2.24
CA GLN A 79 -4.65 -20.60 2.08
C GLN A 79 -3.91 -19.35 2.53
N HIS A 80 -2.75 -19.58 3.15
CA HIS A 80 -1.85 -18.52 3.59
C HIS A 80 -0.42 -18.80 3.13
N LEU A 81 0.28 -17.74 2.74
CA LEU A 81 1.72 -17.74 2.55
C LEU A 81 2.36 -17.00 3.72
N SER A 82 3.26 -17.65 4.44
CA SER A 82 4.05 -17.02 5.50
C SER A 82 5.49 -16.84 5.07
N ILE A 83 6.07 -15.69 5.37
CA ILE A 83 7.48 -15.38 5.14
C ILE A 83 8.07 -14.99 6.49
N SER A 84 9.03 -15.78 6.99
CA SER A 84 9.75 -15.45 8.23
C SER A 84 10.62 -14.22 8.03
N LEU A 85 10.71 -13.40 9.08
CA LEU A 85 11.58 -12.22 9.16
C LEU A 85 12.68 -12.46 10.19
N SER A 86 13.82 -11.80 10.04
CA SER A 86 14.87 -11.75 11.07
C SER A 86 14.42 -10.99 12.32
N GLU A 87 15.21 -10.98 13.39
CA GLU A 87 14.86 -10.25 14.63
C GLU A 87 14.98 -8.72 14.49
N ASN A 88 15.68 -8.21 13.47
CA ASN A 88 16.05 -6.80 13.35
C ASN A 88 15.54 -6.13 12.06
N TYR A 89 14.49 -6.67 11.44
CA TYR A 89 13.87 -6.02 10.28
C TYR A 89 13.30 -4.65 10.66
N HIS A 90 13.13 -3.80 9.64
CA HIS A 90 12.67 -2.44 9.80
C HIS A 90 11.46 -2.15 8.93
N VAL A 91 10.53 -1.33 9.44
CA VAL A 91 9.36 -0.87 8.69
C VAL A 91 9.44 0.64 8.46
N ASP A 92 9.37 1.07 7.20
CA ASP A 92 9.35 2.48 6.79
C ASP A 92 8.01 2.80 6.07
N PRO A 93 7.03 3.37 6.78
CA PRO A 93 5.77 3.83 6.20
C PRO A 93 5.95 5.17 5.49
N SER A 94 5.65 5.19 4.19
CA SER A 94 5.66 6.39 3.36
C SER A 94 4.29 6.63 2.72
N VAL A 95 3.99 7.88 2.35
CA VAL A 95 2.68 8.23 1.80
C VAL A 95 2.80 8.61 0.33
N LEU A 96 2.01 7.93 -0.49
CA LEU A 96 1.95 8.11 -1.93
C LEU A 96 0.65 8.78 -2.37
N LYS A 97 0.76 9.78 -3.24
CA LYS A 97 -0.37 10.36 -3.98
C LYS A 97 -0.48 9.70 -5.35
N ARG A 98 -1.70 9.34 -5.71
CA ARG A 98 -2.07 8.92 -7.05
C ARG A 98 -3.07 9.92 -7.63
N PRO A 99 -2.74 10.58 -8.74
CA PRO A 99 -3.72 11.33 -9.51
C PRO A 99 -4.76 10.37 -10.08
N THR A 100 -6.05 10.67 -9.87
CA THR A 100 -7.16 9.89 -10.39
C THR A 100 -8.16 10.82 -11.07
N PHE A 101 -8.67 10.44 -12.25
CA PHE A 101 -9.64 11.23 -13.01
C PHE A 101 -10.97 10.48 -13.04
N TYR A 102 -11.95 10.95 -12.27
CA TYR A 102 -13.31 10.41 -12.31
C TYR A 102 -14.21 11.39 -13.07
N LEU A 103 -14.72 10.95 -14.24
CA LEU A 103 -15.80 11.48 -15.09
C LEU A 103 -15.81 12.98 -15.50
N ALA A 104 -15.17 13.89 -14.76
CA ALA A 104 -14.92 15.29 -15.10
C ALA A 104 -14.00 16.02 -14.09
N PHE A 105 -13.63 15.40 -12.97
CA PHE A 105 -12.89 16.06 -11.88
C PHE A 105 -11.57 15.35 -11.57
N PRO A 106 -10.44 16.09 -11.46
CA PRO A 106 -9.23 15.54 -10.90
C PRO A 106 -9.45 15.28 -9.40
N THR A 107 -9.13 14.06 -8.97
CA THR A 107 -9.15 13.60 -7.59
C THR A 107 -7.77 13.05 -7.24
N VAL A 108 -7.47 12.95 -5.94
CA VAL A 108 -6.22 12.35 -5.47
C VAL A 108 -6.56 11.18 -4.56
N GLU A 109 -6.13 9.99 -4.95
CA GLU A 109 -6.11 8.83 -4.06
C GLU A 109 -4.80 8.83 -3.28
N VAL A 110 -4.87 8.40 -2.02
CA VAL A 110 -3.72 8.40 -1.10
C VAL A 110 -3.48 6.97 -0.62
N TYR A 111 -2.23 6.54 -0.66
CA TYR A 111 -1.83 5.22 -0.19
C TYR A 111 -0.73 5.35 0.84
N VAL A 112 -0.68 4.41 1.78
CA VAL A 112 0.49 4.16 2.61
C VAL A 112 1.28 3.04 1.94
N LEU A 113 2.53 3.31 1.57
CA LEU A 113 3.50 2.31 1.16
C LEU A 113 4.30 1.89 2.39
N LEU A 114 4.18 0.63 2.77
CA LEU A 114 5.00 0.01 3.80
C LEU A 114 6.22 -0.62 3.12
N ASN A 115 7.40 -0.07 3.35
CA ASN A 115 8.66 -0.70 2.98
C ASN A 115 9.16 -1.50 4.18
N ILE A 116 9.19 -2.82 4.05
CA ILE A 116 9.72 -3.71 5.09
C ILE A 116 11.08 -4.19 4.62
N GLN A 117 12.12 -3.82 5.37
CA GLN A 117 13.51 -4.12 5.05
C GLN A 117 14.00 -5.23 5.98
N ASP A 118 14.36 -6.38 5.42
CA ASP A 118 14.82 -7.56 6.16
C ASP A 118 16.09 -8.10 5.49
N GLU A 119 17.24 -7.87 6.12
CA GLU A 119 18.55 -8.15 5.53
C GLU A 119 18.68 -7.53 4.11
N ASP A 120 18.92 -8.36 3.09
CA ASP A 120 19.03 -7.94 1.68
C ASP A 120 17.67 -7.88 0.95
N LYS A 121 16.56 -8.16 1.63
CA LYS A 121 15.21 -8.22 1.04
C LYS A 121 14.40 -6.98 1.39
N SER A 122 13.59 -6.54 0.44
CA SER A 122 12.61 -5.47 0.63
C SER A 122 11.23 -5.92 0.18
N TYR A 123 10.22 -5.64 1.01
CA TYR A 123 8.83 -5.92 0.70
C TYR A 123 8.08 -4.59 0.59
N GLN A 124 7.42 -4.35 -0.53
CA GLN A 124 6.76 -3.08 -0.82
C GLN A 124 5.24 -3.26 -0.80
N ILE A 125 4.62 -3.08 0.36
CA ILE A 125 3.18 -3.33 0.55
C ILE A 125 2.41 -2.03 0.35
N LEU A 126 1.47 -2.03 -0.57
CA LEU A 126 0.59 -0.89 -0.85
C LEU A 126 -0.72 -1.05 -0.09
N TRP A 127 -0.91 -0.20 0.90
CA TRP A 127 -2.09 -0.15 1.77
C TRP A 127 -2.90 1.13 1.51
N SER A 128 -4.23 1.01 1.46
CA SER A 128 -5.14 2.07 1.01
C SER A 128 -5.97 2.72 2.13
N ASP A 129 -5.65 2.46 3.39
CA ASP A 129 -6.38 3.03 4.53
C ASP A 129 -5.51 4.00 5.32
N PHE A 130 -5.14 5.09 4.65
CA PHE A 130 -4.34 6.17 5.21
C PHE A 130 -4.82 6.59 6.61
N PRO A 131 -6.11 6.86 6.88
CA PRO A 131 -6.59 7.26 8.22
C PRO A 131 -6.22 6.32 9.38
N LYS A 132 -5.87 5.05 9.10
CA LYS A 132 -5.47 4.07 10.10
C LYS A 132 -3.97 4.09 10.40
N LEU A 133 -3.17 5.00 9.84
CA LEU A 133 -1.73 5.02 10.09
C LEU A 133 -1.38 5.08 11.58
N LEU A 134 -2.05 5.93 12.38
CA LEU A 134 -1.79 6.00 13.83
C LEU A 134 -2.07 4.67 14.53
N SER A 135 -3.16 3.98 14.18
CA SER A 135 -3.46 2.64 14.71
C SER A 135 -2.38 1.62 14.31
N PHE A 136 -1.82 1.73 13.10
CA PHE A 136 -0.69 0.90 12.68
C PHE A 136 0.58 1.24 13.47
N ILE A 137 0.88 2.51 13.73
CA ILE A 137 2.04 2.90 14.53
C ILE A 137 1.93 2.38 15.96
N ASP A 138 0.75 2.49 16.57
CA ASP A 138 0.50 1.92 17.89
C ASP A 138 0.64 0.40 17.93
N TYR A 139 0.23 -0.27 16.85
CA TYR A 139 0.48 -1.70 16.67
C TYR A 139 1.98 -2.02 16.64
N LEU A 140 2.76 -1.32 15.80
CA LEU A 140 4.21 -1.55 15.70
C LEU A 140 4.91 -1.35 17.05
N LYS A 141 4.53 -0.32 17.81
CA LYS A 141 5.06 -0.07 19.17
C LYS A 141 4.77 -1.23 20.12
N LYS A 142 3.53 -1.73 20.16
CA LYS A 142 3.12 -2.84 21.04
C LYS A 142 3.80 -4.16 20.67
N ALA A 143 4.02 -4.38 19.37
CA ALA A 143 4.68 -5.56 18.86
C ALA A 143 6.23 -5.47 18.92
N GLU A 144 6.78 -4.38 19.47
CA GLU A 144 8.22 -4.11 19.55
C GLU A 144 8.93 -4.17 18.18
N ILE A 145 8.23 -3.77 17.12
CA ILE A 145 8.75 -3.76 15.75
C ILE A 145 9.48 -2.44 15.48
N ASN A 146 10.69 -2.50 14.94
CA ASN A 146 11.45 -1.31 14.56
C ASN A 146 10.79 -0.58 13.38
N TYR A 147 10.59 0.73 13.52
CA TYR A 147 10.03 1.54 12.43
C TYR A 147 10.55 2.97 12.43
N THR A 148 10.49 3.62 11.27
CA THR A 148 10.74 5.06 11.11
C THR A 148 9.53 5.71 10.47
N VAL A 149 8.88 6.63 11.18
CA VAL A 149 7.77 7.43 10.63
C VAL A 149 8.18 8.90 10.71
N PRO A 150 8.20 9.62 9.58
CA PRO A 150 8.43 11.06 9.60
C PRO A 150 7.44 11.80 10.52
N ASP A 151 7.93 12.66 11.41
CA ASP A 151 7.12 13.43 12.37
C ASP A 151 5.97 14.19 11.72
N PHE A 152 6.21 14.69 10.50
CA PHE A 152 5.18 15.39 9.74
C PHE A 152 3.95 14.52 9.46
N TYR A 153 4.15 13.23 9.15
CA TYR A 153 3.02 12.34 8.95
C TYR A 153 2.21 12.26 10.23
N LEU A 154 2.84 12.02 11.39
CA LEU A 154 2.16 11.96 12.69
C LEU A 154 1.26 13.19 12.91
N GLN A 155 1.79 14.41 12.69
CA GLN A 155 1.04 15.66 12.83
C GLN A 155 -0.16 15.76 11.88
N VAL A 156 -0.01 15.32 10.62
CA VAL A 156 -1.11 15.31 9.66
C VAL A 156 -2.20 14.33 10.08
N PHE A 157 -1.84 13.19 10.67
CA PHE A 157 -2.80 12.16 11.06
C PHE A 157 -3.54 12.40 12.37
N GLU A 158 -3.05 13.34 13.19
CA GLU A 158 -3.81 13.84 14.32
C GLU A 158 -5.03 14.68 13.88
N GLU A 159 -5.10 15.08 12.60
CA GLU A 159 -6.26 15.77 12.04
C GLU A 159 -7.44 14.81 11.84
N THR A 160 -8.46 15.00 12.68
CA THR A 160 -9.71 14.23 12.65
C THR A 160 -10.72 14.74 11.61
N ASP A 161 -10.55 15.97 11.11
CA ASP A 161 -11.38 16.54 10.05
C ASP A 161 -10.90 16.05 8.68
N VAL A 162 -11.72 15.20 8.06
CA VAL A 162 -11.45 14.58 6.75
C VAL A 162 -11.18 15.62 5.66
N LYS A 163 -11.92 16.74 5.63
CA LYS A 163 -11.78 17.78 4.60
C LYS A 163 -10.50 18.57 4.79
N LYS A 164 -10.10 18.83 6.04
CA LYS A 164 -8.79 19.45 6.32
C LYS A 164 -7.65 18.49 5.98
N LEU A 165 -7.75 17.22 6.38
CA LEU A 165 -6.77 16.19 6.08
C LEU A 165 -6.54 16.07 4.57
N GLN A 166 -7.62 16.00 3.77
CA GLN A 166 -7.54 15.99 2.31
C GLN A 166 -6.79 17.23 1.78
N ARG A 167 -7.12 18.43 2.26
CA ARG A 167 -6.44 19.68 1.84
C ARG A 167 -4.96 19.70 2.21
N HIS A 168 -4.59 19.17 3.38
CA HIS A 168 -3.20 19.02 3.79
C HIS A 168 -2.44 18.11 2.80
N ILE A 169 -3.04 16.99 2.40
CA ILE A 169 -2.40 16.04 1.48
C ILE A 169 -2.29 16.59 0.06
N GLU A 170 -3.36 17.21 -0.44
CA GLU A 170 -3.40 17.75 -1.81
C GLU A 170 -2.33 18.83 -2.05
N ARG A 171 -2.16 19.73 -1.09
CA ARG A 171 -1.30 20.92 -1.24
C ARG A 171 0.17 20.67 -0.93
N ASP A 172 0.50 19.56 -0.28
CA ASP A 172 1.83 19.33 0.28
C ASP A 172 2.69 18.45 -0.64
N ASN A 173 3.91 18.93 -0.90
CA ASN A 173 4.87 18.30 -1.81
C ASN A 173 5.70 17.18 -1.18
N ARG A 174 5.63 16.98 0.14
CA ARG A 174 6.29 15.87 0.86
C ARG A 174 5.64 14.53 0.53
N PHE A 175 4.35 14.54 0.20
CA PHE A 175 3.66 13.37 -0.29
C PHE A 175 4.17 13.00 -1.69
N THR A 176 4.71 11.79 -1.81
CA THR A 176 5.34 11.37 -3.06
C THR A 176 4.28 11.07 -4.11
N SER A 177 4.29 11.78 -5.24
CA SER A 177 3.41 11.46 -6.36
C SER A 177 4.00 10.29 -7.16
N LYS A 178 3.25 9.19 -7.31
CA LYS A 178 3.68 8.05 -8.10
C LYS A 178 2.64 7.72 -9.17
N MET A 179 3.12 7.52 -10.39
CA MET A 179 2.38 6.74 -11.39
C MET A 179 2.49 5.28 -11.00
N LEU A 180 1.56 4.82 -10.17
CA LEU A 180 1.38 3.41 -9.87
C LEU A 180 0.95 2.70 -11.18
N PRO A 181 1.41 1.45 -11.43
CA PRO A 181 0.91 0.65 -12.57
C PRO A 181 -0.62 0.71 -12.59
N SER A 182 -1.26 0.63 -13.76
CA SER A 182 -2.69 0.82 -14.03
C SER A 182 -3.62 0.15 -12.99
N LEU A 183 -3.65 0.71 -11.79
CA LEU A 183 -4.41 0.19 -10.68
C LEU A 183 -5.84 0.32 -11.17
N PRO A 184 -6.64 -0.76 -11.22
CA PRO A 184 -8.05 -0.62 -11.53
C PRO A 184 -8.61 0.53 -10.69
N PRO A 185 -9.38 1.44 -11.31
CA PRO A 185 -9.98 2.54 -10.58
C PRO A 185 -10.75 1.95 -9.39
N SER A 186 -10.64 2.54 -8.20
CA SER A 186 -11.46 2.07 -7.10
C SER A 186 -12.93 2.19 -7.48
N THR A 187 -13.73 1.17 -7.15
CA THR A 187 -15.20 1.24 -7.33
C THR A 187 -15.86 1.98 -6.17
N ARG A 188 -15.10 2.38 -5.15
CA ARG A 188 -15.56 3.19 -4.03
C ARG A 188 -14.67 4.41 -3.89
N SER A 189 -15.28 5.53 -3.51
CA SER A 189 -14.55 6.74 -3.16
C SER A 189 -13.54 6.45 -2.02
N HIS A 190 -12.40 7.13 -2.07
CA HIS A 190 -11.44 7.11 -0.97
C HIS A 190 -12.13 7.60 0.33
N PRO A 191 -11.78 7.13 1.55
CA PRO A 191 -12.37 7.62 2.80
C PRO A 191 -12.25 9.14 2.95
N LEU A 192 -11.23 9.70 2.32
CA LEU A 192 -10.96 11.14 2.33
C LEU A 192 -11.77 11.92 1.30
N THR A 193 -12.68 11.27 0.57
CA THR A 193 -13.52 11.90 -0.47
C THR A 193 -15.01 11.79 -0.16
N GLU A 194 -15.37 11.44 1.08
CA GLU A 194 -16.79 11.48 1.49
C GLU A 194 -17.24 12.94 1.70
N ASP A 195 -18.31 13.33 0.99
CA ASP A 195 -18.97 14.64 1.06
C ASP A 195 -19.71 14.88 2.38
#